data_AF-A0A822FNJ6-F1
#
_entry.id   AF-A0A822FNJ6-F1
#
_cell.length_a   1.000
_cell.length_b   1.000
_cell.length_c   1.000
_cell.angle_alpha   90.00
_cell.angle_beta   90.00
_cell.angle_gamma   90.00
#
_symmetry.space_group_name_H-M   'P 1'
#
loop_
_entity.id
_entity.type
_entity.pdbx_description
1 polymer ?
#
loop_
_entity_poly.entity_id
_entity_poly.type
_entity_poly.pdbx_seq_one_letter_code
_entity_poly.pdbx_strand_id
1 'polypeptide(L)'
;VMEHESFENNEIAKILNDHFVSIKVDREERPDVDRVYMTYLQATKGGGGWPLSVWLTPQLQPFYAGTYFPPTNEHRYGSPGFKEILLNLNKAWSTKSNEIIDGSKDAIQQLTKAAEKQAASTENNPD
;
A
#
# COMPACT_ATOMS: atom_id res chain seq x y z
N VAL A 1 5.28 10.08 -14.76
CA VAL A 1 4.55 9.33 -13.70
C VAL A 1 5.48 9.18 -12.51
N MET A 2 4.95 8.89 -11.30
CA MET A 2 5.64 8.95 -10.00
C MET A 2 7.08 8.40 -9.98
N GLU A 3 7.41 7.44 -10.83
CA GLU A 3 8.78 6.98 -11.07
C GLU A 3 9.79 8.10 -11.34
N HIS A 4 9.54 8.92 -12.37
CA HIS A 4 10.46 9.98 -12.76
C HIS A 4 10.46 11.15 -11.77
N GLU A 5 9.31 11.45 -11.18
CA GLU A 5 9.16 12.64 -10.34
C GLU A 5 9.62 12.40 -8.89
N SER A 6 9.46 11.18 -8.38
CA SER A 6 9.73 10.84 -6.98
C SER A 6 10.92 9.90 -6.82
N PHE A 7 11.05 8.83 -7.63
CA PHE A 7 12.09 7.82 -7.39
C PHE A 7 13.48 8.23 -7.88
N GLU A 8 13.56 9.14 -8.84
CA GLU A 8 14.83 9.75 -9.26
C GLU A 8 15.28 10.93 -8.36
N ASN A 9 14.43 11.36 -7.42
CA ASN A 9 14.77 12.44 -6.51
C ASN A 9 15.72 11.92 -5.41
N ASN A 10 16.93 12.48 -5.34
CA ASN A 10 17.97 12.07 -4.39
C ASN A 10 17.54 12.14 -2.92
N GLU A 11 16.71 13.11 -2.52
CA GLU A 11 16.24 13.20 -1.13
C GLU A 11 15.25 12.09 -0.79
N ILE A 12 14.31 11.80 -1.70
CA ILE A 12 13.34 10.72 -1.54
C ILE A 12 14.06 9.37 -1.56
N ALA A 13 15.00 9.17 -2.49
CA ALA A 13 15.83 7.98 -2.56
C ALA A 13 16.63 7.75 -1.27
N LYS A 14 17.19 8.82 -0.68
CA LYS A 14 17.86 8.73 0.62
C LYS A 14 16.93 8.27 1.73
N ILE A 15 15.72 8.83 1.83
CA ILE A 15 14.73 8.44 2.84
C ILE A 15 14.32 6.97 2.65
N LEU A 16 14.09 6.55 1.40
CA LEU A 16 13.79 5.16 1.07
C LEU A 16 14.91 4.22 1.52
N ASN A 17 16.16 4.53 1.18
CA ASN A 17 17.32 3.70 1.51
C ASN A 17 17.60 3.63 3.01
N ASP A 18 17.40 4.74 3.74
CA ASP A 18 17.70 4.81 5.17
C ASP A 18 16.63 4.11 6.04
N HIS A 19 15.39 3.97 5.55
CA HIS A 19 14.25 3.59 6.39
C HIS A 19 13.40 2.43 5.86
N PHE A 20 13.53 2.05 4.59
CA PHE A 20 12.65 1.07 3.94
C PHE A 20 13.44 0.04 3.13
N VAL A 21 12.92 -1.18 3.05
CA VAL A 21 13.32 -2.14 2.02
C VAL A 21 12.40 -1.93 0.83
N SER A 22 12.90 -1.21 -0.18
CA SER A 22 12.12 -0.86 -1.38
C SER A 22 12.14 -2.01 -2.39
N ILE A 23 10.96 -2.50 -2.78
CA ILE A 23 10.80 -3.60 -3.76
C ILE A 23 10.01 -3.06 -4.95
N LYS A 24 10.60 -3.15 -6.14
CA LYS A 24 9.92 -2.84 -7.41
C LYS A 24 9.35 -4.12 -8.00
N VAL A 25 8.07 -4.10 -8.33
CA VAL A 25 7.35 -5.25 -8.88
C VAL A 25 6.81 -4.86 -10.25
N ASP A 26 7.05 -5.72 -11.24
CA ASP A 26 6.37 -5.67 -12.52
C ASP A 26 5.05 -6.44 -12.44
N ARG A 27 3.94 -5.77 -12.72
CA ARG A 27 2.59 -6.36 -12.66
C ARG A 27 2.31 -7.32 -13.81
N GLU A 28 2.99 -7.17 -14.95
CA GLU A 28 2.82 -8.06 -16.10
C GLU A 28 3.50 -9.39 -15.83
N GLU A 29 4.63 -9.39 -15.12
CA GLU A 29 5.33 -10.60 -14.69
C GLU A 29 4.74 -11.19 -13.41
N ARG A 30 4.23 -10.36 -12.49
CA ARG A 30 3.65 -10.78 -11.19
C ARG A 30 2.21 -10.28 -10.99
N PRO A 31 1.27 -10.69 -11.85
CA PRO A 31 -0.14 -10.30 -11.72
C PRO A 31 -0.80 -10.89 -10.47
N ASP A 32 -0.23 -11.96 -9.90
CA ASP A 32 -0.63 -12.54 -8.63
C ASP A 32 -0.40 -11.57 -7.47
N VAL A 33 0.79 -10.97 -7.40
CA VAL A 33 1.16 -10.00 -6.36
C VAL A 33 0.36 -8.71 -6.50
N ASP A 34 0.25 -8.21 -7.73
CA ASP A 34 -0.54 -7.00 -8.03
C ASP A 34 -1.99 -7.16 -7.57
N ARG A 35 -2.64 -8.30 -7.90
CA ARG A 35 -4.03 -8.55 -7.54
C ARG A 35 -4.24 -8.53 -6.03
N VAL A 36 -3.39 -9.21 -5.26
CA VAL A 36 -3.51 -9.28 -3.79
C VAL A 36 -3.49 -7.89 -3.17
N TYR A 37 -2.52 -7.06 -3.57
CA TYR A 37 -2.35 -5.73 -2.98
C TYR A 37 -3.31 -4.68 -3.56
N MET A 38 -3.74 -4.82 -4.81
CA MET A 38 -4.82 -4.02 -5.38
C MET A 38 -6.15 -4.28 -4.66
N THR A 39 -6.46 -5.54 -4.33
CA THR A 39 -7.65 -5.87 -3.52
C THR A 39 -7.60 -5.21 -2.15
N TYR A 40 -6.44 -5.23 -1.48
CA TYR A 40 -6.27 -4.51 -0.22
C TYR A 40 -6.53 -3.00 -0.37
N LEU A 41 -5.97 -2.38 -1.41
CA LEU A 41 -6.18 -0.95 -1.67
C LEU A 41 -7.66 -0.63 -1.92
N GLN A 42 -8.33 -1.40 -2.79
CA GLN A 42 -9.74 -1.22 -3.11
C GLN A 42 -10.63 -1.38 -1.88
N ALA A 43 -10.35 -2.37 -1.04
CA ALA A 43 -11.15 -2.61 0.16
C ALA A 43 -10.93 -1.55 1.25
N THR A 44 -9.74 -0.96 1.35
CA THR A 44 -9.42 0.04 2.38
C THR A 44 -9.66 1.49 1.95
N LYS A 45 -9.61 1.78 0.64
CA LYS A 45 -9.76 3.14 0.10
C LYS A 45 -10.98 3.33 -0.81
N GLY A 46 -11.70 2.25 -1.14
CA GLY A 46 -12.88 2.28 -2.02
C GLY A 46 -12.58 2.46 -3.51
N GLY A 47 -11.30 2.56 -3.88
CA GLY A 47 -10.84 2.74 -5.25
C GLY A 47 -9.44 2.16 -5.42
N GLY A 48 -9.00 2.00 -6.68
CA GLY A 48 -7.71 1.42 -7.00
C GLY A 48 -7.12 2.03 -8.27
N GLY A 49 -5.85 1.71 -8.54
CA GLY A 49 -5.17 2.19 -9.74
C GLY A 49 -3.65 2.10 -9.61
N TRP A 50 -2.98 2.51 -10.67
CA TRP A 50 -1.51 2.53 -10.75
C TRP A 50 -1.00 3.97 -10.92
N PRO A 51 0.23 4.28 -10.45
CA PRO A 51 1.17 3.38 -9.78
C PRO A 51 0.66 2.91 -8.42
N LEU A 52 0.84 1.64 -8.08
CA LEU A 52 0.41 1.05 -6.80
C LEU A 52 1.60 1.08 -5.83
N SER A 53 1.46 1.79 -4.70
CA SER A 53 2.46 1.81 -3.63
C SER A 53 1.85 1.26 -2.35
N VAL A 54 2.50 0.25 -1.77
CA VAL A 54 2.01 -0.47 -0.58
C VAL A 54 3.15 -0.65 0.41
N TRP A 55 2.87 -0.39 1.69
CA TRP A 55 3.79 -0.59 2.79
C TRP A 55 3.33 -1.79 3.61
N LEU A 56 4.30 -2.67 3.86
CA LEU A 56 4.08 -3.99 4.46
C LEU A 56 4.85 -4.11 5.77
N THR A 57 4.30 -4.90 6.69
CA THR A 57 5.07 -5.43 7.82
C THR A 57 6.12 -6.44 7.31
N PRO A 58 7.12 -6.82 8.13
CA PRO A 58 8.07 -7.87 7.77
C PRO A 58 7.41 -9.23 7.46
N GLN A 59 6.17 -9.44 7.91
CA GLN A 59 5.36 -10.63 7.60
C GLN A 59 4.53 -10.46 6.31
N LEU A 60 4.85 -9.45 5.48
CA LEU A 60 4.22 -9.14 4.20
C LEU A 60 2.75 -8.70 4.29
N GLN A 61 2.33 -8.24 5.47
CA GLN A 61 0.97 -7.79 5.72
C GLN A 61 0.86 -6.29 5.45
N PRO A 62 -0.06 -5.84 4.57
CA PRO A 62 -0.21 -4.44 4.24
C PRO A 62 -0.85 -3.63 5.37
N PHE A 63 -0.27 -2.46 5.65
CA PHE A 63 -0.80 -1.50 6.63
C PHE A 63 -1.08 -0.12 6.04
N TYR A 64 -0.52 0.18 4.87
CA TYR A 64 -0.80 1.39 4.14
C TYR A 64 -0.70 1.15 2.64
N ALA A 65 -1.59 1.76 1.87
CA ALA A 65 -1.58 1.70 0.42
C ALA A 65 -2.11 2.99 -0.19
N GLY A 66 -1.64 3.30 -1.38
CA GLY A 66 -2.21 4.34 -2.23
C GLY A 66 -1.71 4.25 -3.66
N THR A 67 -2.23 5.16 -4.48
CA THR A 67 -1.89 5.21 -5.90
C THR A 67 -0.80 6.24 -6.16
N TYR A 68 -1.16 7.37 -6.76
CA TYR A 68 -0.25 8.46 -7.06
C TYR A 68 -0.06 9.37 -5.84
N PHE A 69 1.21 9.62 -5.50
CA PHE A 69 1.61 10.64 -4.54
C PHE A 69 2.52 11.66 -5.24
N PRO A 70 2.22 12.97 -5.16
CA PRO A 70 3.12 13.99 -5.69
C PRO A 70 4.44 13.99 -4.89
N PRO A 71 5.60 14.36 -5.47
CA PRO A 71 6.88 14.30 -4.73
C PRO A 71 6.88 15.15 -3.46
N THR A 72 6.33 16.36 -3.55
CA THR A 72 6.26 17.36 -2.48
C THR A 72 4.85 17.91 -2.31
N ASN A 73 4.60 18.54 -1.16
CA ASN A 73 3.31 19.16 -0.80
C ASN A 73 2.94 20.37 -1.69
N GLU A 74 3.87 20.86 -2.50
CA GLU A 74 3.71 22.06 -3.33
C GLU A 74 2.72 21.87 -4.49
N HIS A 75 2.47 20.61 -4.88
CA HIS A 75 1.79 20.31 -6.13
C HIS A 75 0.27 20.15 -6.01
N ARG A 76 -0.30 20.00 -4.80
CA ARG A 76 -1.77 19.96 -4.59
C ARG A 76 -2.16 20.43 -3.18
N TYR A 77 -3.09 21.38 -3.11
CA TYR A 77 -3.78 21.71 -1.86
C TYR A 77 -4.51 20.48 -1.32
N GLY A 78 -4.05 19.94 -0.18
CA GLY A 78 -4.79 18.99 0.66
C GLY A 78 -4.33 17.53 0.66
N SER A 79 -3.33 17.12 -0.12
CA SER A 79 -2.75 15.76 -0.06
C SER A 79 -1.27 15.79 0.29
N PRO A 80 -0.78 14.97 1.24
CA PRO A 80 0.64 14.91 1.56
C PRO A 80 1.42 14.38 0.36
N GLY A 81 2.57 15.00 0.12
CA GLY A 81 3.55 14.54 -0.84
C GLY A 81 4.24 13.26 -0.36
N PHE A 82 4.87 12.56 -1.29
CA PHE A 82 5.47 11.26 -1.06
C PHE A 82 6.58 11.32 0.01
N LYS A 83 7.40 12.39 -0.01
CA LYS A 83 8.38 12.64 1.06
C LYS A 83 7.75 12.65 2.45
N GLU A 84 6.65 13.39 2.60
CA GLU A 84 5.93 13.53 3.87
C GLU A 84 5.27 12.21 4.29
N ILE A 85 4.75 11.45 3.34
CA ILE A 85 4.21 10.11 3.59
C ILE A 85 5.29 9.18 4.14
N LEU A 86 6.46 9.12 3.49
CA LEU A 86 7.57 8.29 3.95
C LEU A 86 8.01 8.63 5.37
N LEU A 87 8.18 9.91 5.68
CA LEU A 87 8.58 10.36 7.01
C LEU A 87 7.52 10.02 8.07
N ASN A 88 6.24 10.23 7.76
CA ASN A 88 5.15 9.91 8.68
C ASN A 88 5.00 8.41 8.92
N LEU A 89 5.13 7.58 7.88
CA LEU A 89 5.08 6.12 8.02
C LEU A 89 6.27 5.60 8.82
N ASN A 90 7.48 6.12 8.59
CA ASN A 90 8.65 5.76 9.39
C ASN A 90 8.49 6.17 10.87
N LYS A 91 7.96 7.36 11.13
CA LYS A 91 7.66 7.81 12.50
C LYS A 91 6.60 6.93 13.17
N ALA A 92 5.53 6.60 12.46
CA ALA A 92 4.49 5.70 12.95
C ALA A 92 5.09 4.32 13.27
N TRP A 93 5.92 3.78 12.39
CA TRP A 93 6.57 2.48 12.59
C TRP A 93 7.51 2.48 13.80
N SER A 94 8.38 3.48 13.92
CA SER A 94 9.34 3.57 15.03
C SER A 94 8.68 3.79 16.41
N THR A 95 7.47 4.32 16.45
CA THR A 95 6.76 4.61 17.71
C THR A 95 5.67 3.59 18.05
N LYS A 96 5.07 2.95 17.04
CA LYS A 96 3.86 2.12 17.19
C LYS A 96 3.88 0.85 16.35
N SER A 97 5.06 0.28 16.08
CA SER A 97 5.20 -0.93 15.25
C SER A 97 4.31 -2.08 15.69
N ASN A 98 4.17 -2.34 16.99
CA ASN A 98 3.30 -3.40 17.51
C ASN A 98 1.83 -3.18 17.14
N GLU A 99 1.32 -1.95 17.33
CA GLU A 99 -0.06 -1.60 16.95
C GLU A 99 -0.26 -1.75 15.44
N ILE A 100 0.72 -1.35 14.63
CA ILE A 100 0.66 -1.51 13.17
C ILE A 100 0.63 -2.99 12.80
N ILE A 101 1.47 -3.82 13.40
CA ILE A 101 1.54 -5.26 13.14
C ILE A 101 0.20 -5.93 13.48
N ASP A 102 -0.37 -5.63 14.64
CA ASP A 102 -1.63 -6.23 15.05
C ASP A 102 -2.80 -5.74 14.19
N GLY A 103 -2.86 -4.44 13.89
CA GLY A 103 -3.85 -3.90 12.95
C GLY A 103 -3.74 -4.49 11.53
N SER A 104 -2.52 -4.81 11.08
CA SER A 104 -2.30 -5.46 9.77
C SER A 104 -2.83 -6.88 9.73
N LYS A 105 -2.63 -7.65 10.81
CA LYS A 105 -3.20 -9.01 10.94
C LYS A 105 -4.72 -8.96 10.88
N ASP A 106 -5.33 -8.05 11.64
CA ASP A 106 -6.77 -7.91 11.71
C ASP A 106 -7.37 -7.50 10.35
N ALA A 107 -6.75 -6.55 9.66
CA ALA A 107 -7.16 -6.13 8.32
C ALA A 107 -7.15 -7.31 7.33
N ILE A 108 -6.09 -8.12 7.33
CA ILE A 108 -6.01 -9.29 6.45
C ILE A 108 -7.06 -10.34 6.81
N GLN A 109 -7.27 -10.63 8.10
CA GLN A 109 -8.31 -11.57 8.51
C GLN A 109 -9.71 -11.14 8.06
N GLN A 110 -10.01 -9.84 8.16
CA GLN A 110 -11.30 -9.30 7.71
C GLN A 110 -11.46 -9.40 6.20
N LEU A 111 -10.41 -9.11 5.42
CA LEU A 111 -10.43 -9.23 3.96
C LEU A 111 -10.62 -10.68 3.51
N THR A 112 -9.93 -11.63 4.14
CA THR A 112 -10.11 -13.06 3.85
C THR A 112 -11.54 -13.51 4.15
N LYS A 113 -12.10 -13.16 5.32
CA LYS A 113 -13.49 -13.49 5.67
C LYS A 113 -14.51 -12.88 4.70
N ALA A 114 -14.28 -11.64 4.26
CA ALA A 114 -15.15 -10.97 3.30
C ALA A 114 -15.11 -11.68 1.93
N ALA A 115 -13.92 -12.06 1.46
CA ALA A 115 -13.76 -12.80 0.21
C ALA A 115 -14.41 -14.19 0.26
N GLU A 116 -14.25 -14.94 1.36
CA GLU A 116 -14.89 -16.25 1.58
C GLU A 116 -16.42 -16.13 1.56
N LYS A 117 -16.98 -15.12 2.24
CA LYS A 117 -18.42 -14.87 2.26
C LYS A 117 -18.96 -14.54 0.87
N GLN A 118 -18.20 -13.79 0.07
CA GLN A 118 -18.58 -13.45 -1.31
C GLN A 118 -18.55 -14.69 -2.23
N ALA A 119 -17.53 -15.54 -2.11
CA ALA A 119 -17.45 -16.80 -2.83
C ALA A 119 -18.62 -17.75 -2.49
N ALA A 120 -18.92 -17.93 -1.20
CA ALA A 120 -20.04 -18.76 -0.74
C ALA A 120 -21.42 -18.24 -1.18
N SER A 121 -21.57 -16.93 -1.39
CA SER A 121 -22.81 -16.36 -1.94
C SER A 121 -22.96 -16.55 -3.44
N THR A 122 -21.85 -16.75 -4.16
CA THR A 122 -21.83 -16.97 -5.61
C THR A 122 -22.09 -18.45 -5.95
N GLU A 123 -21.67 -19.37 -5.09
CA GLU A 123 -21.95 -20.82 -5.24
C GLU A 123 -23.40 -21.21 -4.91
N ASN A 124 -24.11 -20.41 -4.10
CA ASN A 124 -25.50 -20.69 -3.70
C ASN A 124 -26.57 -20.09 -4.63
N ASN A 125 -26.17 -19.56 -5.80
CA ASN A 125 -27.10 -19.10 -6.82
C ASN A 125 -26.94 -19.96 -8.09
N PRO A 126 -27.55 -21.16 -8.14
CA PRO A 126 -27.64 -21.90 -9.39
C PRO A 126 -28.69 -21.18 -10.25
N ASP A 127 -28.25 -20.58 -11.35
CA ASP A 127 -29.17 -20.24 -12.44
C ASP A 127 -29.93 -21.49 -12.91
#